data_AF-A0A087D979-F1
#
_entry.id   AF-A0A087D979-F1
#
_cell.length_a   1.000
_cell.length_b   1.000
_cell.length_c   1.000
_cell.angle_alpha   90.00
_cell.angle_beta   90.00
_cell.angle_gamma   90.00
#
_symmetry.space_group_name_H-M   'P 1'
#
loop_
_entity.id
_entity.type
_entity.pdbx_description
1 polymer ?
#
loop_
_entity_poly.entity_id
_entity_poly.type
_entity_poly.pdbx_seq_one_letter_code
_entity_poly.pdbx_strand_id
1 'polypeptide(L)'
;MKESGDSRRELVAHITRLRADLSETLARMDEIRQQVIPRIKADYATKIGVWNVRRVKAELAARRAKRRYAMARARVNRGESVEPEAITKALDAEFADWRRMMDEKMRTLNALLRWRSGRQRMTAGKAGELNRLFRRLARRFHPDLFPGDEQRAQYYEMACNALANGDLEMLRALDVATADWTDDVDYGRLTADELAGEIELLEDRLSSCRGDLNRMVSTEPYTLRAKLDDPEWVSGVVGGLRARVEAFEREKTHYDEAYDRLIKEDR
;
A
#
# COMPACT_ATOMS: atom_id res chain seq x y z
N MET A 1 45.93 24.50 -21.91
CA MET A 1 45.95 23.37 -20.96
C MET A 1 45.28 23.67 -19.61
N LYS A 2 45.29 24.90 -19.06
CA LYS A 2 44.53 25.23 -17.83
C LYS A 2 43.00 25.22 -18.04
N GLU A 3 42.48 25.78 -19.13
CA GLU A 3 41.03 25.85 -19.41
C GLU A 3 40.37 24.47 -19.59
N SER A 4 41.03 23.55 -20.30
CA SER A 4 40.51 22.19 -20.52
C SER A 4 40.51 21.33 -19.23
N GLY A 5 41.39 21.63 -18.28
CA GLY A 5 41.39 21.01 -16.94
C GLY A 5 40.32 21.55 -16.00
N ASP A 6 39.90 22.81 -16.19
CA ASP A 6 38.87 23.46 -15.38
C ASP A 6 37.47 23.02 -15.82
N SER A 7 37.19 23.04 -17.13
CA SER A 7 35.94 22.52 -17.69
C SER A 7 35.70 21.05 -17.36
N ARG A 8 36.77 20.23 -17.30
CA ARG A 8 36.64 18.83 -16.90
C ARG A 8 36.26 18.66 -15.42
N ARG A 9 36.84 19.48 -14.54
CA ARG A 9 36.49 19.47 -13.10
C ARG A 9 35.04 19.90 -12.89
N GLU A 10 34.56 20.85 -13.69
CA GLU A 10 33.16 21.27 -13.70
C GLU A 10 32.22 20.13 -14.12
N LEU A 11 32.55 19.37 -15.17
CA LEU A 11 31.75 18.21 -15.61
C LEU A 11 31.69 17.13 -14.53
N VAL A 12 32.81 16.78 -13.90
CA VAL A 12 32.84 15.80 -12.80
C VAL A 12 32.04 16.30 -11.59
N ALA A 13 32.12 17.59 -11.26
CA ALA A 13 31.30 18.18 -10.21
C ALA A 13 29.80 18.13 -10.56
N HIS A 14 29.42 18.32 -11.82
CA HIS A 14 28.03 18.20 -12.28
C HIS A 14 27.52 16.76 -12.16
N ILE A 15 28.29 15.77 -12.63
CA ILE A 15 27.97 14.34 -12.47
C ILE A 15 27.77 14.00 -11.00
N THR A 16 28.66 14.47 -10.12
CA THR A 16 28.56 14.23 -8.68
C THR A 16 27.26 14.79 -8.09
N ARG A 17 26.84 15.99 -8.52
CA ARG A 17 25.55 16.58 -8.11
C ARG A 17 24.37 15.77 -8.65
N LEU A 18 24.39 15.40 -9.92
CA LEU A 18 23.32 14.60 -10.54
C LEU A 18 23.14 13.24 -9.86
N ARG A 19 24.23 12.55 -9.54
CA ARG A 19 24.18 11.28 -8.81
C ARG A 19 23.63 11.47 -7.39
N ALA A 20 23.99 12.56 -6.71
CA ALA A 20 23.42 12.90 -5.42
C ALA A 20 21.90 13.15 -5.52
N ASP A 21 21.45 13.97 -6.47
CA ASP A 21 20.03 14.25 -6.71
C ASP A 21 19.22 12.99 -7.07
N LEU A 22 19.78 12.13 -7.92
CA LEU A 22 19.18 10.87 -8.31
C LEU A 22 19.02 9.94 -7.10
N SER A 23 20.07 9.78 -6.31
CA SER A 23 20.04 8.96 -5.11
C SER A 23 19.03 9.45 -4.07
N GLU A 24 18.85 10.77 -3.92
CA GLU A 24 17.87 11.34 -3.01
C GLU A 24 16.44 11.10 -3.53
N THR A 25 16.23 11.26 -4.84
CA THR A 25 14.93 11.01 -5.48
C THR A 25 14.52 9.54 -5.32
N LEU A 26 15.43 8.61 -5.59
CA LEU A 26 15.19 7.17 -5.45
C LEU A 26 14.93 6.77 -4.00
N ALA A 27 15.78 7.23 -3.07
CA ALA A 27 15.58 6.96 -1.65
C ALA A 27 14.23 7.52 -1.14
N ARG A 28 13.80 8.67 -1.66
CA ARG A 28 12.49 9.24 -1.35
C ARG A 28 11.35 8.40 -1.90
N MET A 29 11.47 7.87 -3.11
CA MET A 29 10.48 6.97 -3.69
C MET A 29 10.33 5.70 -2.83
N ASP A 30 11.43 5.12 -2.37
CA ASP A 30 11.39 3.92 -1.55
C ASP A 30 10.90 4.17 -0.12
N GLU A 31 11.20 5.34 0.47
CA GLU A 31 10.54 5.79 1.70
C GLU A 31 9.01 5.84 1.51
N ILE A 32 8.55 6.41 0.40
CA ILE A 32 7.11 6.47 0.11
C ILE A 32 6.52 5.07 -0.03
N ARG A 33 7.18 4.17 -0.77
CA ARG A 33 6.70 2.80 -1.01
C ARG A 33 6.67 1.97 0.27
N GLN A 34 7.72 2.04 1.09
CA GLN A 34 7.94 1.12 2.20
C GLN A 34 7.37 1.62 3.54
N GLN A 35 7.28 2.94 3.72
CA GLN A 35 6.80 3.53 4.98
C GLN A 35 5.48 4.27 4.80
N VAL A 36 5.40 5.19 3.84
CA VAL A 36 4.25 6.11 3.73
C VAL A 36 2.99 5.39 3.23
N ILE A 37 3.07 4.67 2.11
CA ILE A 37 1.92 3.97 1.52
C ILE A 37 1.35 2.91 2.47
N PRO A 38 2.15 2.01 3.09
CA PRO A 38 1.64 1.03 4.04
C PRO A 38 0.96 1.67 5.24
N ARG A 39 1.51 2.78 5.75
CA ARG A 39 0.90 3.56 6.83
C ARG A 39 -0.46 4.13 6.41
N ILE A 40 -0.56 4.73 5.22
CA ILE A 40 -1.83 5.25 4.71
C ILE A 40 -2.86 4.13 4.54
N LYS A 41 -2.46 2.98 3.97
CA LYS A 41 -3.33 1.79 3.84
C LYS A 41 -3.82 1.29 5.19
N ALA A 42 -2.94 1.24 6.20
CA ALA A 42 -3.30 0.86 7.56
C ALA A 42 -4.23 1.89 8.22
N ASP A 43 -4.01 3.19 8.00
CA ASP A 43 -4.87 4.26 8.49
C ASP A 43 -6.27 4.20 7.88
N TYR A 44 -6.35 4.01 6.57
CA TYR A 44 -7.60 3.76 5.87
C TYR A 44 -8.30 2.50 6.39
N ALA A 45 -7.58 1.40 6.51
CA ALA A 45 -8.11 0.12 6.97
C ALA A 45 -8.79 0.24 8.34
N THR A 46 -8.15 0.91 9.29
CA THR A 46 -8.71 1.11 10.65
C THR A 46 -9.87 2.10 10.68
N LYS A 47 -9.76 3.23 9.98
CA LYS A 47 -10.78 4.30 10.05
C LYS A 47 -12.02 3.96 9.23
N ILE A 48 -11.84 3.47 8.00
CA ILE A 48 -12.90 3.31 6.99
C ILE A 48 -13.05 1.84 6.58
N GLY A 49 -11.95 1.10 6.44
CA GLY A 49 -11.95 -0.29 5.95
C GLY A 49 -12.83 -1.24 6.77
N VAL A 50 -12.82 -1.12 8.10
CA VAL A 50 -13.69 -1.90 8.99
C VAL A 50 -15.18 -1.69 8.69
N TRP A 51 -15.58 -0.45 8.41
CA TRP A 51 -16.96 -0.10 8.08
C TRP A 51 -17.34 -0.55 6.67
N ASN A 52 -16.41 -0.49 5.71
CA ASN A 52 -16.62 -1.04 4.38
C ASN A 52 -16.89 -2.54 4.42
N VAL A 53 -16.08 -3.31 5.16
CA VAL A 53 -16.31 -4.74 5.34
C VAL A 53 -17.63 -5.01 6.04
N ARG A 54 -17.96 -4.25 7.10
CA ARG A 54 -19.25 -4.37 7.79
C ARG A 54 -20.43 -4.09 6.84
N ARG A 55 -20.34 -3.03 6.02
CA ARG A 55 -21.37 -2.68 5.02
C ARG A 55 -21.61 -3.82 4.04
N VAL A 56 -20.55 -4.38 3.45
CA VAL A 56 -20.69 -5.47 2.48
C VAL A 56 -21.25 -6.73 3.16
N LYS A 57 -20.85 -7.03 4.40
CA LYS A 57 -21.44 -8.13 5.17
C LYS A 57 -22.94 -7.93 5.41
N ALA A 58 -23.35 -6.73 5.80
CA ALA A 58 -24.75 -6.40 6.04
C ALA A 58 -25.58 -6.50 4.73
N GLU A 59 -25.04 -5.96 3.62
CA GLU A 59 -25.65 -6.06 2.29
C GLU A 59 -25.85 -7.53 1.86
N LEU A 60 -24.82 -8.36 2.04
CA LEU A 60 -24.89 -9.78 1.69
C LEU A 60 -25.92 -10.52 2.55
N ALA A 61 -25.98 -10.21 3.84
CA ALA A 61 -26.96 -10.79 4.76
C ALA A 61 -28.39 -10.40 4.38
N ALA A 62 -28.64 -9.13 4.06
CA ALA A 62 -29.94 -8.65 3.60
C ALA A 62 -30.37 -9.33 2.30
N ARG A 63 -29.46 -9.44 1.31
CA ARG A 63 -29.73 -10.15 0.05
C ARG A 63 -30.06 -11.62 0.27
N ARG A 64 -29.31 -12.29 1.17
CA ARG A 64 -29.56 -13.69 1.51
C ARG A 64 -30.93 -13.86 2.19
N ALA A 65 -31.29 -12.97 3.12
CA ALA A 65 -32.62 -12.97 3.76
C ALA A 65 -33.76 -12.77 2.75
N LYS A 66 -33.61 -11.78 1.85
CA LYS A 66 -34.55 -11.53 0.76
C LYS A 66 -34.74 -12.74 -0.15
N ARG A 67 -33.63 -13.38 -0.56
CA ARG A 67 -33.65 -14.56 -1.42
C ARG A 67 -34.31 -15.75 -0.72
N ARG A 68 -34.03 -15.95 0.56
CA ARG A 68 -34.66 -16.96 1.42
C ARG A 68 -36.18 -16.79 1.46
N TYR A 69 -36.65 -15.58 1.74
CA TYR A 69 -38.07 -15.25 1.72
C TYR A 69 -38.72 -15.52 0.35
N ALA A 70 -38.07 -15.11 -0.74
CA ALA A 70 -38.58 -15.35 -2.09
C ALA A 70 -38.71 -16.85 -2.44
N MET A 71 -37.73 -17.67 -2.03
CA MET A 71 -37.77 -19.13 -2.23
C MET A 71 -38.90 -19.79 -1.46
N ALA A 72 -39.11 -19.41 -0.20
CA ALA A 72 -40.23 -19.93 0.60
C ALA A 72 -41.58 -19.51 0.03
N ARG A 73 -41.75 -18.22 -0.29
CA ARG A 73 -42.99 -17.71 -0.90
C ARG A 73 -43.33 -18.40 -2.22
N ALA A 74 -42.31 -18.70 -3.04
CA ALA A 74 -42.51 -19.43 -4.29
C ALA A 74 -43.01 -20.87 -4.08
N ARG A 75 -42.62 -21.53 -2.98
CA ARG A 75 -43.11 -22.87 -2.61
C ARG A 75 -44.54 -22.84 -2.09
N VAL A 76 -44.84 -21.94 -1.15
CA VAL A 76 -46.20 -21.73 -0.63
C VAL A 76 -47.18 -21.44 -1.77
N ASN A 77 -46.80 -20.56 -2.72
CA ASN A 77 -47.64 -20.25 -3.88
C ASN A 77 -47.89 -21.46 -4.81
N ARG A 78 -47.03 -22.49 -4.79
CA ARG A 78 -47.23 -23.74 -5.53
C ARG A 78 -47.95 -24.81 -4.71
N GLY A 79 -48.31 -24.52 -3.45
CA GLY A 79 -48.87 -25.51 -2.52
C GLY A 79 -47.86 -26.54 -2.03
N GLU A 80 -46.56 -26.24 -2.11
CA GLU A 80 -45.48 -27.12 -1.65
C GLU A 80 -45.06 -26.76 -0.21
N SER A 81 -44.74 -27.78 0.60
CA SER A 81 -44.14 -27.59 1.94
C SER A 81 -42.82 -26.82 1.87
N VAL A 82 -42.67 -25.82 2.74
CA VAL A 82 -41.42 -25.06 2.88
C VAL A 82 -40.39 -25.86 3.65
N GLU A 83 -39.48 -26.55 2.94
CA GLU A 83 -38.33 -27.24 3.55
C GLU A 83 -37.16 -26.27 3.84
N PRO A 84 -36.92 -25.86 5.11
CA PRO A 84 -35.95 -24.81 5.43
C PRO A 84 -34.50 -25.23 5.15
N GLU A 85 -34.19 -26.52 5.30
CA GLU A 85 -32.87 -27.08 5.05
C GLU A 85 -32.50 -27.04 3.57
N ALA A 86 -33.44 -27.39 2.69
CA ALA A 86 -33.25 -27.35 1.24
C ALA A 86 -33.01 -25.91 0.75
N ILE A 87 -33.76 -24.95 1.28
CA ILE A 87 -33.58 -23.51 0.97
C ILE A 87 -32.21 -23.05 1.46
N THR A 88 -31.81 -23.42 2.67
CA THR A 88 -30.51 -23.03 3.24
C THR A 88 -29.35 -23.56 2.40
N LYS A 89 -29.41 -24.84 1.99
CA LYS A 89 -28.39 -25.46 1.14
C LYS A 89 -28.29 -24.79 -0.24
N ALA A 90 -29.43 -24.45 -0.85
CA ALA A 90 -29.46 -23.73 -2.13
C ALA A 90 -28.84 -22.33 -2.01
N LEU A 91 -29.16 -21.60 -0.95
CA LEU A 91 -28.56 -20.29 -0.67
C LEU A 91 -27.06 -20.40 -0.40
N ASP A 92 -26.61 -21.44 0.29
CA ASP A 92 -25.19 -21.65 0.52
C ASP A 92 -24.43 -21.88 -0.80
N ALA A 93 -24.99 -22.65 -1.74
CA ALA A 93 -24.40 -22.80 -3.05
C ALA A 93 -24.38 -21.46 -3.82
N GLU A 94 -25.50 -20.73 -3.86
CA GLU A 94 -25.64 -19.45 -4.58
C GLU A 94 -24.67 -18.37 -4.05
N PHE A 95 -24.42 -18.35 -2.75
CA PHE A 95 -23.57 -17.34 -2.10
C PHE A 95 -22.14 -17.83 -1.79
N ALA A 96 -21.71 -18.97 -2.30
CA ALA A 96 -20.38 -19.53 -2.03
C ALA A 96 -19.25 -18.60 -2.50
N ASP A 97 -19.31 -18.09 -3.73
CA ASP A 97 -18.26 -17.23 -4.29
C ASP A 97 -18.21 -15.87 -3.58
N TRP A 98 -19.37 -15.33 -3.21
CA TRP A 98 -19.44 -14.11 -2.40
C TRP A 98 -18.78 -14.29 -1.03
N ARG A 99 -18.94 -15.45 -0.39
CA ARG A 99 -18.25 -15.77 0.87
C ARG A 99 -16.73 -15.82 0.69
N ARG A 100 -16.24 -16.47 -0.36
CA ARG A 100 -14.81 -16.54 -0.67
C ARG A 100 -14.20 -15.15 -0.88
N MET A 101 -14.83 -14.31 -1.70
CA MET A 101 -14.39 -12.93 -1.91
C MET A 101 -14.38 -12.11 -0.60
N MET A 102 -15.33 -12.36 0.29
CA MET A 102 -15.39 -11.68 1.58
C MET A 102 -14.31 -12.14 2.55
N ASP A 103 -13.98 -13.43 2.56
CA ASP A 103 -12.90 -13.97 3.37
C ASP A 103 -11.55 -13.41 2.94
N GLU A 104 -11.31 -13.27 1.64
CA GLU A 104 -10.10 -12.62 1.11
C GLU A 104 -10.00 -11.16 1.55
N LYS A 105 -11.06 -10.38 1.39
CA LYS A 105 -11.10 -8.98 1.86
C LYS A 105 -10.86 -8.87 3.36
N MET A 106 -11.40 -9.79 4.14
CA MET A 106 -11.18 -9.84 5.58
C MET A 106 -9.74 -10.21 5.93
N ARG A 107 -9.13 -11.15 5.21
CA ARG A 107 -7.71 -11.50 5.39
C ARG A 107 -6.81 -10.30 5.11
N THR A 108 -7.05 -9.58 4.02
CA THR A 108 -6.29 -8.35 3.69
C THR A 108 -6.47 -7.28 4.76
N LEU A 109 -7.71 -7.05 5.22
CA LEU A 109 -7.99 -6.10 6.30
C LEU A 109 -7.26 -6.49 7.59
N ASN A 110 -7.37 -7.75 8.01
CA ASN A 110 -6.74 -8.25 9.22
C ASN A 110 -5.21 -8.20 9.13
N ALA A 111 -4.62 -8.45 7.96
CA ALA A 111 -3.18 -8.29 7.75
C ALA A 111 -2.74 -6.84 7.96
N LEU A 112 -3.48 -5.87 7.42
CA LEU A 112 -3.21 -4.45 7.62
C LEU A 112 -3.39 -4.01 9.09
N LEU A 113 -4.42 -4.52 9.77
CA LEU A 113 -4.64 -4.23 11.20
C LEU A 113 -3.54 -4.83 12.08
N ARG A 114 -3.10 -6.07 11.81
CA ARG A 114 -1.98 -6.71 12.51
C ARG A 114 -0.67 -5.98 12.26
N TRP A 115 -0.41 -5.59 11.02
CA TRP A 115 0.75 -4.79 10.66
C TRP A 115 0.77 -3.46 11.43
N ARG A 116 -0.40 -2.80 11.57
CA ARG A 116 -0.55 -1.57 12.34
C ARG A 116 -0.33 -1.79 13.84
N SER A 117 -0.86 -2.86 14.42
CA SER A 117 -0.74 -3.13 15.85
C SER A 117 0.66 -3.59 16.26
N GLY A 118 1.36 -4.30 15.37
CA GLY A 118 2.71 -4.81 15.61
C GLY A 118 3.80 -3.74 15.52
N ARG A 119 3.51 -2.56 14.96
CA ARG A 119 4.45 -1.45 14.90
C ARG A 119 4.14 -0.40 15.95
N GLN A 120 5.01 -0.33 16.95
CA GLN A 120 5.05 0.82 17.84
C GLN A 120 5.34 2.08 16.99
N ARG A 121 4.58 3.16 17.21
CA ARG A 121 4.85 4.44 16.53
C ARG A 121 6.30 4.84 16.83
N MET A 122 7.14 4.84 15.80
CA MET A 122 8.51 5.37 15.94
C MET A 122 8.42 6.81 16.41
N THR A 123 9.27 7.20 17.36
CA THR A 123 9.43 8.61 17.71
C THR A 123 9.97 9.36 16.48
N ALA A 124 9.63 10.65 16.37
CA ALA A 124 10.08 11.47 15.24
C ALA A 124 11.62 11.44 15.07
N GLY A 125 12.36 11.39 16.18
CA GLY A 125 13.81 11.25 16.18
C GLY A 125 14.31 9.94 15.54
N LYS A 126 13.73 8.80 15.92
CA LYS A 126 14.10 7.49 15.34
C LYS A 126 13.74 7.38 13.86
N ALA A 127 12.61 7.94 13.44
CA ALA A 127 12.21 7.97 12.03
C ALA A 127 13.15 8.86 11.19
N GLY A 128 13.58 10.00 11.73
CA GLY A 128 14.55 10.87 11.07
C GLY A 128 15.91 10.21 10.89
N GLU A 129 16.39 9.49 11.92
CA GLU A 129 17.64 8.74 11.85
C GLU A 129 17.57 7.58 10.84
N LEU A 130 16.48 6.81 10.86
CA LEU A 130 16.22 5.72 9.91
C LEU A 130 16.33 6.21 8.46
N ASN A 131 15.60 7.29 8.13
CA ASN A 131 15.59 7.87 6.79
C ASN A 131 16.96 8.47 6.40
N ARG A 132 17.71 9.01 7.37
CA ARG A 132 19.06 9.52 7.13
C ARG A 132 20.04 8.40 6.79
N LEU A 133 20.00 7.29 7.54
CA LEU A 133 20.84 6.12 7.29
C LEU A 133 20.47 5.47 5.96
N PHE A 134 19.17 5.29 5.68
CA PHE A 134 18.72 4.72 4.42
C PHE A 134 19.16 5.55 3.20
N ARG A 135 19.04 6.88 3.24
CA ARG A 135 19.54 7.77 2.16
C ARG A 135 21.05 7.65 1.93
N ARG A 136 21.82 7.28 2.96
CA ARG A 136 23.26 7.05 2.83
C ARG A 136 23.54 5.70 2.18
N LEU A 137 22.80 4.67 2.58
CA LEU A 137 22.93 3.32 2.02
C LEU A 137 22.42 3.24 0.57
N ALA A 138 21.32 3.93 0.25
CA ALA A 138 20.82 4.04 -1.13
C ALA A 138 21.88 4.65 -2.06
N ARG A 139 22.60 5.68 -1.60
CA ARG A 139 23.74 6.25 -2.34
C ARG A 139 24.84 5.23 -2.64
N ARG A 140 25.10 4.28 -1.74
CA ARG A 140 26.16 3.27 -1.90
C ARG A 140 25.73 2.07 -2.73
N PHE A 141 24.45 1.70 -2.70
CA PHE A 141 23.99 0.40 -3.18
C PHE A 141 22.94 0.42 -4.29
N HIS A 142 22.35 1.58 -4.61
CA HIS A 142 21.19 1.58 -5.50
C HIS A 142 21.53 0.96 -6.87
N PRO A 143 20.74 -0.01 -7.37
CA PRO A 143 21.03 -0.70 -8.63
C PRO A 143 21.10 0.25 -9.84
N ASP A 144 20.29 1.31 -9.86
CA ASP A 144 20.36 2.34 -10.92
C ASP A 144 21.65 3.18 -10.91
N LEU A 145 22.35 3.25 -9.77
CA LEU A 145 23.65 3.93 -9.66
C LEU A 145 24.82 2.99 -10.01
N PHE A 146 24.64 1.68 -9.81
CA PHE A 146 25.65 0.65 -10.07
C PHE A 146 25.02 -0.54 -10.81
N PRO A 147 24.62 -0.36 -12.09
CA PRO A 147 23.96 -1.41 -12.84
C PRO A 147 24.92 -2.59 -13.04
N GLY A 148 24.45 -3.80 -12.73
CA GLY A 148 25.23 -5.05 -12.86
C GLY A 148 26.03 -5.47 -11.63
N ASP A 149 26.07 -4.68 -10.55
CA ASP A 149 26.67 -5.08 -9.29
C ASP A 149 25.65 -5.83 -8.41
N GLU A 150 25.65 -7.17 -8.53
CA GLU A 150 24.74 -8.04 -7.79
C GLU A 150 24.93 -7.96 -6.27
N GLN A 151 26.16 -7.71 -5.79
CA GLN A 151 26.42 -7.60 -4.36
C GLN A 151 25.79 -6.32 -3.79
N ARG A 152 25.98 -5.18 -4.47
CA ARG A 152 25.32 -3.92 -4.09
C ARG A 152 23.80 -4.06 -4.12
N ALA A 153 23.25 -4.74 -5.14
CA ALA A 153 21.81 -4.98 -5.22
C ALA A 153 21.27 -5.78 -4.01
N GLN A 154 22.00 -6.82 -3.54
CA GLN A 154 21.62 -7.58 -2.34
C GLN A 154 21.65 -6.72 -1.08
N TYR A 155 22.71 -5.94 -0.87
CA TYR A 155 22.78 -5.01 0.27
C TYR A 155 21.68 -3.94 0.22
N TYR A 156 21.31 -3.50 -0.99
CA TYR A 156 20.19 -2.59 -1.18
C TYR A 156 18.85 -3.23 -0.78
N GLU A 157 18.62 -4.48 -1.17
CA GLU A 157 17.42 -5.22 -0.78
C GLU A 157 17.33 -5.37 0.75
N MET A 158 18.46 -5.68 1.41
CA MET A 158 18.54 -5.73 2.87
C MET A 158 18.21 -4.37 3.51
N ALA A 159 18.73 -3.27 2.95
CA ALA A 159 18.41 -1.91 3.40
C ALA A 159 16.92 -1.56 3.18
N CYS A 160 16.33 -1.97 2.06
CA CYS A 160 14.90 -1.81 1.77
C CYS A 160 14.03 -2.58 2.77
N ASN A 161 14.40 -3.81 3.11
CA ASN A 161 13.71 -4.63 4.12
C ASN A 161 13.82 -4.03 5.52
N ALA A 162 15.01 -3.54 5.90
CA ALA A 162 15.22 -2.85 7.17
C ALA A 162 14.43 -1.53 7.24
N LEU A 163 14.44 -0.73 6.17
CA LEU A 163 13.58 0.44 6.04
C LEU A 163 12.11 0.05 6.17
N ALA A 164 11.67 -0.98 5.43
CA ALA A 164 10.30 -1.45 5.48
C ALA A 164 9.89 -1.79 6.90
N ASN A 165 10.72 -2.49 7.68
CA ASN A 165 10.43 -2.89 9.06
C ASN A 165 10.68 -1.82 10.13
N GLY A 166 11.33 -0.72 9.78
CA GLY A 166 11.77 0.28 10.75
C GLY A 166 12.93 -0.21 11.63
N ASP A 167 13.73 -1.16 11.12
CA ASP A 167 14.85 -1.77 11.81
C ASP A 167 16.08 -0.88 11.71
N LEU A 168 16.21 0.00 12.71
CA LEU A 168 17.32 0.95 12.79
C LEU A 168 18.66 0.27 13.05
N GLU A 169 18.67 -0.81 13.83
CA GLU A 169 19.91 -1.52 14.17
C GLU A 169 20.48 -2.23 12.93
N MET A 170 19.62 -2.82 12.11
CA MET A 170 20.04 -3.39 10.84
C MET A 170 20.61 -2.34 9.88
N LEU A 171 20.00 -1.16 9.76
CA LEU A 171 20.56 -0.07 8.94
C LEU A 171 21.91 0.42 9.48
N ARG A 172 22.09 0.50 10.80
CA ARG A 172 23.37 0.87 11.43
C ARG A 172 24.44 -0.18 11.16
N ALA A 173 24.11 -1.46 11.28
CA ALA A 173 25.03 -2.56 11.00
C ALA A 173 25.47 -2.54 9.53
N LEU A 174 24.53 -2.34 8.60
CA LEU A 174 24.83 -2.18 7.18
C LEU A 174 25.74 -0.97 6.90
N ASP A 175 25.47 0.18 7.53
CA ASP A 175 26.30 1.38 7.36
C ASP A 175 27.75 1.18 7.82
N VAL A 176 27.95 0.47 8.93
CA VAL A 176 29.29 0.14 9.46
C VAL A 176 29.99 -0.89 8.59
N ALA A 177 29.31 -1.99 8.24
CA ALA A 177 29.90 -3.08 7.46
C ALA A 177 30.36 -2.68 6.06
N THR A 178 29.81 -1.58 5.53
CA THR A 178 30.06 -1.08 4.18
C THR A 178 30.67 0.31 4.16
N ALA A 179 31.26 0.73 5.28
CA ALA A 179 31.92 2.04 5.39
C ALA A 179 33.04 2.21 4.35
N ASP A 180 33.74 1.12 4.02
CA ASP A 180 34.84 1.10 3.06
C ASP A 180 34.39 1.06 1.59
N TRP A 181 33.08 0.92 1.34
CA TRP A 181 32.54 0.87 -0.01
C TRP A 181 32.32 2.30 -0.52
N THR A 182 33.32 2.82 -1.22
CA THR A 182 33.29 4.15 -1.82
C THR A 182 32.62 4.14 -3.20
N ASP A 183 32.14 5.33 -3.58
CA ASP A 183 31.63 5.63 -4.92
C ASP A 183 32.81 5.85 -5.88
N ASP A 184 33.64 4.81 -6.05
CA ASP A 184 34.91 4.84 -6.77
C ASP A 184 34.71 4.71 -8.29
N VAL A 185 33.86 5.55 -8.87
CA VAL A 185 33.89 5.74 -10.32
C VAL A 185 35.05 6.69 -10.63
N ASP A 186 36.15 6.16 -11.17
CA ASP A 186 37.32 6.95 -11.57
C ASP A 186 37.02 7.79 -12.83
N TYR A 187 36.31 8.90 -12.64
CA TYR A 187 36.02 9.90 -13.67
C TYR A 187 37.30 10.58 -14.20
N GLY A 188 38.45 10.35 -13.57
CA GLY A 188 39.76 10.82 -14.03
C GLY A 188 40.23 10.17 -15.34
N ARG A 189 39.65 9.02 -15.73
CA ARG A 189 40.04 8.28 -16.94
C ARG A 189 39.19 8.58 -18.18
N LEU A 190 37.99 9.13 -18.02
CA LEU A 190 37.06 9.37 -19.12
C LEU A 190 37.49 10.55 -20.01
N THR A 191 36.95 10.69 -21.20
CA THR A 191 37.12 11.88 -22.05
C THR A 191 36.05 12.93 -21.73
N ALA A 192 36.21 14.17 -22.22
CA ALA A 192 35.20 15.21 -22.01
C ALA A 192 33.84 14.82 -22.65
N ASP A 193 33.87 14.16 -23.82
CA ASP A 193 32.68 13.70 -24.52
C ASP A 193 31.99 12.54 -23.77
N GLU A 194 32.75 11.61 -23.19
CA GLU A 194 32.20 10.55 -22.34
C GLU A 194 31.59 11.10 -21.04
N LEU A 195 32.20 12.14 -20.45
CA LEU A 195 31.61 12.83 -19.29
C LEU A 195 30.31 13.56 -19.66
N ALA A 196 30.24 14.18 -20.83
CA ALA A 196 29.03 14.83 -21.33
C ALA A 196 27.91 13.82 -21.60
N GLY A 197 28.21 12.67 -22.21
CA GLY A 197 27.24 11.60 -22.42
C GLY A 197 26.72 10.99 -21.11
N GLU A 198 27.58 10.85 -20.10
CA GLU A 198 27.16 10.41 -18.76
C GLU A 198 26.23 11.44 -18.08
N ILE A 199 26.50 12.74 -18.26
CA ILE A 199 25.62 13.81 -17.78
C ILE A 199 24.23 13.70 -18.41
N GLU A 200 24.14 13.59 -19.73
CA GLU A 200 22.86 13.45 -20.44
C GLU A 200 22.07 12.24 -19.94
N LEU A 201 22.74 11.08 -19.80
CA LEU A 201 22.13 9.86 -19.29
C LEU A 201 21.60 10.02 -17.85
N LEU A 202 22.37 10.66 -16.98
CA LEU A 202 21.97 10.92 -15.59
C LEU A 202 20.82 11.93 -15.51
N GLU A 203 20.81 12.96 -16.35
CA GLU A 203 19.73 13.94 -16.44
C GLU A 203 18.41 13.29 -16.90
N ASP A 204 18.47 12.42 -17.91
CA ASP A 204 17.31 11.67 -18.41
C ASP A 204 16.75 10.71 -17.34
N ARG A 205 17.63 9.99 -16.64
CA ARG A 205 17.24 9.12 -15.52
C ARG A 205 16.61 9.92 -14.38
N LEU A 206 17.21 11.05 -14.02
CA LEU A 206 16.71 11.93 -12.96
C LEU A 206 15.35 12.52 -13.32
N SER A 207 15.16 12.96 -14.57
CA SER A 207 13.89 13.46 -15.10
C SER A 207 12.80 12.38 -15.00
N SER A 208 13.12 11.16 -15.42
CA SER A 208 12.21 10.01 -15.34
C SER A 208 11.83 9.69 -13.89
N CYS A 209 12.81 9.61 -12.98
CA CYS A 209 12.58 9.36 -11.56
C CYS A 209 11.74 10.48 -10.90
N ARG A 210 11.98 11.74 -11.25
CA ARG A 210 11.17 12.88 -10.78
C ARG A 210 9.73 12.79 -11.30
N GLY A 211 9.55 12.39 -12.55
CA GLY A 211 8.24 12.08 -13.12
C GLY A 211 7.51 10.99 -12.34
N ASP A 212 8.18 9.89 -12.03
CA ASP A 212 7.64 8.80 -11.23
C ASP A 212 7.27 9.22 -9.81
N LEU A 213 8.16 9.96 -9.14
CA LEU A 213 7.89 10.50 -7.82
C LEU A 213 6.65 11.40 -7.82
N ASN A 214 6.51 12.29 -8.82
CA ASN A 214 5.33 13.13 -8.99
C ASN A 214 4.06 12.31 -9.21
N ARG A 215 4.13 11.25 -10.03
CA ARG A 215 3.00 10.31 -10.21
C ARG A 215 2.63 9.64 -8.90
N MET A 216 3.61 9.14 -8.14
CA MET A 216 3.37 8.48 -6.85
C MET A 216 2.72 9.40 -5.82
N VAL A 217 3.12 10.67 -5.77
CA VAL A 217 2.58 11.67 -4.84
C VAL A 217 1.18 12.14 -5.27
N SER A 218 0.89 12.11 -6.57
CA SER A 218 -0.39 12.61 -7.13
C SER A 218 -1.46 11.52 -7.28
N THR A 219 -1.13 10.26 -7.02
CA THR A 219 -2.06 9.13 -7.17
C THR A 219 -2.50 8.54 -5.84
N GLU A 220 -3.62 7.81 -5.84
CA GLU A 220 -4.00 6.99 -4.69
C GLU A 220 -3.03 5.79 -4.57
N PRO A 221 -2.55 5.43 -3.36
CA PRO A 221 -3.06 5.83 -2.05
C PRO A 221 -2.45 7.09 -1.44
N TYR A 222 -1.44 7.73 -2.05
CA TYR A 222 -0.71 8.82 -1.39
C TYR A 222 -1.60 10.04 -1.07
N THR A 223 -2.46 10.43 -2.03
CA THR A 223 -3.40 11.55 -1.87
C THR A 223 -4.45 11.32 -0.78
N LEU A 224 -4.71 10.06 -0.39
CA LEU A 224 -5.62 9.74 0.72
C LEU A 224 -5.08 10.17 2.07
N ARG A 225 -3.76 10.43 2.20
CA ARG A 225 -3.17 10.91 3.46
C ARG A 225 -3.85 12.18 3.97
N ALA A 226 -3.96 13.20 3.11
CA ALA A 226 -4.57 14.48 3.47
C ALA A 226 -6.04 14.31 3.87
N LYS A 227 -6.78 13.47 3.15
CA LYS A 227 -8.19 13.16 3.45
C LYS A 227 -8.36 12.40 4.76
N LEU A 228 -7.46 11.45 5.06
CA LEU A 228 -7.51 10.68 6.29
C LEU A 228 -7.10 11.48 7.52
N ASP A 229 -6.31 12.54 7.35
CA ASP A 229 -5.93 13.46 8.42
C ASP A 229 -7.06 14.43 8.77
N ASP A 230 -8.01 14.67 7.85
CA ASP A 230 -9.23 15.45 8.07
C ASP A 230 -10.30 14.62 8.86
N PRO A 231 -10.58 14.97 10.13
CA PRO A 231 -11.56 14.25 10.94
C PRO A 231 -13.00 14.40 10.44
N GLU A 232 -13.36 15.54 9.84
CA GLU A 232 -14.71 15.81 9.36
C GLU A 232 -15.01 14.94 8.14
N TRP A 233 -14.07 14.86 7.19
CA TRP A 233 -14.19 13.99 6.04
C TRP A 233 -14.33 12.52 6.46
N VAL A 234 -13.47 12.05 7.37
CA VAL A 234 -13.54 10.67 7.88
C VAL A 234 -14.89 10.40 8.54
N SER A 235 -15.36 11.32 9.40
CA SER A 235 -16.66 11.20 10.07
C SER A 235 -17.82 11.15 9.09
N GLY A 236 -17.81 11.99 8.05
CA GLY A 236 -18.83 11.99 7.00
C GLY A 236 -18.87 10.67 6.23
N VAL A 237 -17.71 10.15 5.82
CA VAL A 237 -17.61 8.85 5.13
C VAL A 237 -18.09 7.71 6.04
N VAL A 238 -17.63 7.67 7.29
CA VAL A 238 -18.03 6.63 8.26
C VAL A 238 -19.53 6.73 8.57
N GLY A 239 -20.07 7.94 8.72
CA GLY A 239 -21.49 8.18 8.93
C GLY A 239 -22.34 7.65 7.77
N GLY A 240 -21.94 7.92 6.53
CA GLY A 240 -22.61 7.37 5.34
C GLY A 240 -22.54 5.84 5.27
N LEU A 241 -21.38 5.26 5.60
CA LEU A 241 -21.24 3.79 5.66
C LEU A 241 -22.10 3.18 6.77
N ARG A 242 -22.16 3.81 7.94
CA ARG A 242 -22.98 3.37 9.07
C ARG A 242 -24.46 3.43 8.74
N ALA A 243 -24.94 4.52 8.15
CA ALA A 243 -26.33 4.64 7.73
C ALA A 243 -26.74 3.53 6.73
N ARG A 244 -25.84 3.18 5.80
CA ARG A 244 -26.05 2.06 4.87
C ARG A 244 -26.06 0.71 5.58
N VAL A 245 -25.16 0.49 6.54
CA VAL A 245 -25.16 -0.72 7.38
C VAL A 245 -26.50 -0.87 8.10
N GLU A 246 -26.97 0.18 8.77
CA GLU A 246 -28.23 0.19 9.50
C GLU A 246 -29.45 -0.01 8.57
N ALA A 247 -29.38 0.49 7.33
CA ALA A 247 -30.41 0.23 6.31
C ALA A 247 -30.46 -1.25 5.91
N PHE A 248 -29.30 -1.87 5.61
CA PHE A 248 -29.25 -3.29 5.27
C PHE A 248 -29.60 -4.20 6.47
N GLU A 249 -29.21 -3.84 7.68
CA GLU A 249 -29.59 -4.57 8.90
C GLU A 249 -31.13 -4.54 9.08
N ARG A 250 -31.78 -3.38 8.86
CA ARG A 250 -33.25 -3.28 8.86
C ARG A 250 -33.91 -4.10 7.75
N GLU A 251 -33.37 -4.05 6.53
CA GLU A 251 -33.88 -4.85 5.39
C GLU A 251 -33.79 -6.35 5.69
N LYS A 252 -32.67 -6.79 6.26
CA LYS A 252 -32.49 -8.18 6.71
C LYS A 252 -33.57 -8.57 7.72
N THR A 253 -33.74 -7.80 8.79
CA THR A 253 -34.76 -8.07 9.83
C THR A 253 -36.16 -8.16 9.23
N HIS A 254 -36.52 -7.22 8.34
CA HIS A 254 -37.81 -7.24 7.67
C HIS A 254 -38.07 -8.54 6.90
N TYR A 255 -37.09 -9.01 6.12
CA TYR A 255 -37.25 -10.26 5.37
C TYR A 255 -37.21 -11.51 6.24
N ASP A 256 -36.43 -11.49 7.33
CA ASP A 256 -36.40 -12.59 8.29
C ASP A 256 -37.76 -12.72 9.00
N GLU A 257 -38.36 -11.62 9.46
CA GLU A 257 -39.70 -11.61 10.06
C GLU A 257 -40.81 -12.00 9.06
N ALA A 258 -40.68 -11.59 7.80
CA ALA A 258 -41.62 -12.00 6.75
C ALA A 258 -41.54 -13.50 6.45
N TYR A 259 -40.33 -14.07 6.47
CA TYR A 259 -40.12 -15.50 6.32
C TYR A 259 -40.69 -16.28 7.51
N ASP A 260 -40.46 -15.82 8.75
CA ASP A 260 -40.96 -16.51 9.93
C ASP A 260 -42.48 -16.49 10.04
N ARG A 261 -43.13 -15.39 9.61
CA ARG A 261 -44.60 -15.33 9.49
C ARG A 261 -45.13 -16.32 8.46
N LEU A 262 -44.50 -16.36 7.28
CA LEU A 262 -44.89 -17.26 6.20
C LEU A 262 -44.82 -18.74 6.62
N ILE A 263 -43.78 -19.14 7.37
CA ILE A 263 -43.67 -20.52 7.87
C ILE A 263 -44.69 -20.84 8.96
N LYS A 264 -45.07 -19.86 9.78
CA LYS A 264 -46.10 -20.05 10.82
C LYS A 264 -47.50 -20.21 10.21
N GLU A 265 -47.76 -19.58 9.07
CA GLU A 265 -49.03 -19.69 8.34
C GLU A 265 -49.16 -20.99 7.52
N ASP A 266 -48.02 -21.61 7.17
CA ASP A 266 -47.94 -22.89 6.43
C ASP A 266 -48.02 -24.14 7.34
N ARG A 267 -47.95 -23.97 8.67
CA ARG A 267 -48.08 -25.04 9.69
C ARG A 267 -49.50 -25.17 10.21
#